data_AF-A0A9E5G4N3-F1
#
_entry.id   AF-A0A9E5G4N3-F1
#
_cell.length_a   1.000
_cell.length_b   1.000
_cell.length_c   1.000
_cell.angle_alpha   90.00
_cell.angle_beta   90.00
_cell.angle_gamma   90.00
#
_symmetry.space_group_name_H-M   'P 1'
#
loop_
_entity.id
_entity.type
_entity.pdbx_description
1 polymer ?
#
loop_
_entity_poly.entity_id
_entity_poly.type
_entity_poly.pdbx_seq_one_letter_code
_entity_poly.pdbx_strand_id
1 'polypeptide(L)'
;MEKDVLAVIANNNIHYSKGQRRIAKYIQENYDKAAFMTAGKLGTTVGVSESTVVRFAAELGYDGYPGMRKALQEIIRNRLTSVQRIEVAKDQMNGSNVLKAVLTADMEKLQKTVDDINPISFDAAVDAIIKAKHVYIVGMRSSAALSSFMGYYLNLLRDNVHLLHDTAVSEVYEQVIRINDGDVFIAMSYPRYSSRTVKAMRFAKNAGATTISLTDGESSPLVKISDITLYARSDMVSFLDSLVAPLSLINALIVSIGLRSNDALSDTFKRLETIWAENEVYENTAG
;
A
#
# COMPACT_ATOMS: atom_id res chain seq x y z
N MET A 1 7.95 -17.61 -9.53
CA MET A 1 7.96 -16.75 -10.74
C MET A 1 6.53 -16.70 -11.23
N GLU A 2 5.77 -15.68 -10.84
CA GLU A 2 4.41 -15.47 -11.32
C GLU A 2 4.46 -15.39 -12.85
N LYS A 3 3.78 -16.33 -13.52
CA LYS A 3 3.67 -16.28 -14.97
C LYS A 3 2.80 -15.06 -15.31
N ASP A 4 3.36 -14.11 -16.05
CA ASP A 4 2.57 -13.01 -16.64
C ASP A 4 1.42 -13.64 -17.44
N VAL A 5 0.20 -13.55 -16.89
CA VAL A 5 -0.98 -14.22 -17.44
C VAL A 5 -1.22 -13.79 -18.89
N LEU A 6 -0.88 -12.55 -19.25
CA LEU A 6 -1.00 -12.06 -20.63
C LEU A 6 0.02 -12.72 -21.55
N ALA A 7 1.24 -12.92 -21.07
CA ALA A 7 2.27 -13.64 -21.83
C ALA A 7 1.90 -15.12 -22.02
N VAL A 8 1.35 -15.78 -20.99
CA VAL A 8 0.88 -17.17 -21.09
C VAL A 8 -0.27 -17.30 -22.09
N ILE A 9 -1.20 -16.34 -22.09
CA ILE A 9 -2.32 -16.30 -23.04
C ILE A 9 -1.80 -16.05 -24.47
N ALA A 10 -0.82 -15.18 -24.65
CA ALA A 10 -0.23 -14.89 -25.95
C ALA A 10 0.53 -16.09 -26.55
N ASN A 11 1.31 -16.79 -25.72
CA ASN A 11 2.16 -17.88 -26.18
C ASN A 11 1.39 -19.16 -26.56
N ASN A 12 0.18 -19.35 -26.04
CA ASN A 12 -0.64 -20.55 -26.29
C ASN A 12 -1.73 -20.36 -27.37
N ASN A 13 -1.76 -19.21 -28.06
CA ASN A 13 -2.87 -18.79 -28.92
C ASN A 13 -3.21 -19.77 -30.07
N ILE A 14 -2.23 -20.58 -30.49
CA ILE A 14 -2.35 -21.53 -31.60
C ILE A 14 -3.22 -22.75 -31.21
N HIS A 15 -3.18 -23.17 -29.94
CA HIS A 15 -3.84 -24.39 -29.44
C HIS A 15 -5.27 -24.16 -28.91
N TYR A 16 -5.74 -22.92 -28.90
CA TYR A 16 -7.07 -22.60 -28.37
C TYR A 16 -8.21 -22.98 -29.32
N SER A 17 -9.26 -23.59 -28.77
CA SER A 17 -10.56 -23.75 -29.43
C SER A 17 -11.18 -22.40 -29.80
N LYS A 18 -12.18 -22.38 -30.68
CA LYS A 18 -12.86 -21.15 -31.11
C LYS A 18 -13.40 -20.32 -29.92
N GLY A 19 -13.93 -20.97 -28.89
CA GLY A 19 -14.41 -20.30 -27.67
C GLY A 19 -13.25 -19.73 -26.84
N GLN A 20 -12.18 -20.50 -26.67
CA GLN A 20 -11.00 -20.07 -25.92
C GLN A 20 -10.26 -18.92 -26.61
N ARG A 21 -10.22 -18.87 -27.95
CA ARG A 21 -9.68 -17.73 -28.69
C ARG A 21 -10.45 -16.44 -28.43
N ARG A 22 -11.78 -16.51 -28.27
CA ARG A 22 -12.60 -15.34 -27.91
C ARG A 22 -12.30 -14.86 -26.49
N ILE A 23 -12.14 -15.78 -25.54
CA ILE A 23 -11.73 -15.47 -24.17
C ILE A 23 -10.33 -14.82 -24.18
N ALA A 24 -9.35 -15.47 -24.80
CA ALA A 24 -7.97 -15.00 -24.89
C ALA A 24 -7.87 -13.61 -25.51
N LYS A 25 -8.53 -13.40 -26.66
CA LYS A 25 -8.56 -12.09 -27.34
C LYS A 25 -9.14 -11.00 -26.45
N TYR A 26 -10.29 -11.27 -25.82
CA TYR A 26 -10.91 -10.28 -24.94
C TYR A 26 -10.02 -9.94 -23.76
N ILE A 27 -9.41 -10.93 -23.11
CA ILE A 27 -8.48 -10.69 -21.99
C ILE A 27 -7.27 -9.89 -22.48
N GLN A 28 -6.68 -10.19 -23.64
CA GLN A 28 -5.54 -9.42 -24.16
C GLN A 28 -5.88 -7.96 -24.45
N GLU A 29 -7.06 -7.70 -25.00
CA GLU A 29 -7.52 -6.36 -25.37
C GLU A 29 -8.11 -5.57 -24.19
N ASN A 30 -8.66 -6.26 -23.18
CA ASN A 30 -9.44 -5.68 -22.08
C ASN A 30 -9.12 -6.35 -20.72
N TYR A 31 -7.84 -6.62 -20.45
CA TYR A 31 -7.40 -7.34 -19.25
C TYR A 31 -7.80 -6.61 -17.95
N ASP A 32 -7.82 -5.29 -18.00
CA ASP A 32 -8.26 -4.39 -16.93
C ASP A 32 -9.72 -4.62 -16.56
N LYS A 33 -10.61 -4.83 -17.54
CA LYS A 33 -12.01 -5.18 -17.31
C LYS A 33 -12.15 -6.63 -16.88
N ALA A 34 -11.45 -7.55 -17.55
CA ALA A 34 -11.51 -8.98 -17.24
C ALA A 34 -11.09 -9.31 -15.79
N ALA A 35 -10.13 -8.54 -15.25
CA ALA A 35 -9.67 -8.63 -13.84
C ALA A 35 -10.79 -8.45 -12.80
N PHE A 36 -11.94 -7.88 -13.18
CA PHE A 36 -13.07 -7.61 -12.27
C PHE A 36 -14.36 -8.33 -12.65
N MET A 37 -14.36 -9.10 -13.74
CA MET A 37 -15.52 -9.89 -14.13
C MET A 37 -15.59 -11.19 -13.32
N THR A 38 -16.79 -11.75 -13.14
CA THR A 38 -16.96 -13.17 -12.76
C THR A 38 -16.78 -14.05 -14.00
N ALA A 39 -16.59 -15.36 -13.81
CA ALA A 39 -16.49 -16.31 -14.92
C ALA A 39 -17.76 -16.27 -15.79
N GLY A 40 -18.94 -16.25 -15.16
CA GLY A 40 -20.22 -16.08 -15.86
C GLY A 40 -20.33 -14.76 -16.63
N LYS A 41 -19.92 -13.62 -16.04
CA LYS A 41 -19.97 -12.32 -16.73
C LYS A 41 -19.04 -12.29 -17.94
N LEU A 42 -17.80 -12.79 -17.80
CA LEU A 42 -16.86 -12.89 -18.92
C LEU A 42 -17.42 -13.81 -20.02
N GLY A 43 -17.98 -14.95 -19.62
CA GLY A 43 -18.62 -15.90 -20.53
C GLY A 43 -19.69 -15.25 -21.39
N THR A 44 -20.64 -14.56 -20.77
CA THR A 44 -21.69 -13.82 -21.47
C THR A 44 -21.12 -12.74 -22.41
N THR A 45 -20.13 -11.95 -21.96
CA THR A 45 -19.52 -10.89 -22.77
C THR A 45 -18.83 -11.42 -24.02
N VAL A 46 -18.15 -12.56 -23.93
CA VAL A 46 -17.47 -13.18 -25.09
C VAL A 46 -18.28 -14.30 -25.72
N GLY A 47 -19.57 -14.43 -25.38
CA GLY A 47 -20.52 -15.40 -25.94
C GLY A 47 -20.10 -16.87 -25.81
N VAL A 48 -19.64 -17.27 -24.62
CA VAL A 48 -19.31 -18.66 -24.25
C VAL A 48 -19.91 -19.00 -22.87
N SER A 49 -20.00 -20.29 -22.54
CA SER A 49 -20.51 -20.71 -21.22
C SER A 49 -19.51 -20.41 -20.10
N GLU A 50 -20.01 -20.23 -18.87
CA GLU A 50 -19.18 -20.06 -17.68
C GLU A 50 -18.20 -21.23 -17.48
N SER A 51 -18.64 -22.47 -17.73
CA SER A 51 -17.78 -23.65 -17.64
C SER A 51 -16.64 -23.66 -18.66
N THR A 52 -16.82 -23.00 -19.81
CA THR A 52 -15.74 -22.78 -20.79
C THR A 52 -14.69 -21.82 -20.23
N VAL A 53 -15.11 -20.75 -19.54
CA VAL A 53 -14.21 -19.79 -18.90
C VAL A 53 -13.40 -20.42 -17.77
N VAL A 54 -14.06 -21.22 -16.92
CA VAL A 54 -13.40 -21.93 -15.82
C VAL A 54 -12.38 -22.95 -16.35
N ARG A 55 -12.75 -23.75 -17.36
CA ARG A 55 -11.82 -24.70 -18.00
C ARG A 55 -10.64 -24.01 -18.66
N PHE A 56 -10.88 -22.89 -19.35
CA PHE A 56 -9.80 -22.12 -19.95
C PHE A 56 -8.77 -21.67 -18.89
N ALA A 57 -9.22 -21.15 -17.75
CA ALA A 57 -8.30 -20.78 -16.67
C ALA A 57 -7.52 -21.98 -16.10
N ALA A 58 -8.20 -23.13 -15.93
CA ALA A 58 -7.56 -24.36 -15.47
C ALA A 58 -6.51 -24.89 -16.46
N GLU A 59 -6.78 -24.84 -17.76
CA GLU A 59 -5.82 -25.24 -18.81
C GLU A 59 -4.57 -24.35 -18.84
N LEU A 60 -4.67 -23.10 -18.37
CA LEU A 60 -3.50 -22.21 -18.21
C LEU A 60 -2.72 -22.47 -16.92
N GLY A 61 -3.17 -23.42 -16.09
CA GLY A 61 -2.52 -23.82 -14.84
C GLY A 61 -2.96 -23.02 -13.61
N TYR A 62 -4.09 -22.33 -13.67
CA TYR A 62 -4.68 -21.67 -12.51
C TYR A 62 -5.70 -22.58 -11.81
N ASP A 63 -5.95 -22.33 -10.52
CA ASP A 63 -7.02 -22.98 -9.76
C ASP A 63 -8.41 -22.38 -10.14
N GLY A 64 -8.80 -22.62 -11.40
CA GLY A 64 -9.98 -22.05 -12.03
C GLY A 64 -9.87 -20.54 -12.31
N TYR A 65 -11.01 -19.95 -12.68
CA TYR A 65 -11.09 -18.54 -13.04
C TYR A 65 -10.74 -17.58 -11.89
N PRO A 66 -11.10 -17.83 -10.61
CA PRO A 66 -10.69 -16.96 -9.51
C PRO A 66 -9.17 -16.79 -9.40
N GLY A 67 -8.39 -17.86 -9.59
CA GLY A 67 -6.93 -17.81 -9.60
C GLY A 67 -6.38 -16.98 -10.77
N MET A 68 -6.90 -17.20 -11.98
CA MET A 68 -6.49 -16.40 -13.15
C MET A 68 -6.89 -14.93 -13.01
N ARG A 69 -8.07 -14.65 -12.44
CA ARG A 69 -8.55 -13.30 -12.16
C ARG A 69 -7.63 -12.59 -11.17
N LYS A 70 -7.14 -13.28 -10.14
CA LYS A 70 -6.15 -12.72 -9.20
C LYS A 70 -4.84 -12.36 -9.92
N ALA A 71 -4.35 -13.20 -10.81
CA ALA A 71 -3.16 -12.90 -11.61
C ALA A 71 -3.38 -11.68 -12.55
N LEU A 72 -4.57 -11.54 -13.13
CA LEU A 72 -4.93 -10.33 -13.90
C LEU A 72 -4.97 -9.07 -13.00
N GLN A 73 -5.51 -9.21 -11.79
CA GLN A 73 -5.56 -8.14 -10.79
C GLN A 73 -4.15 -7.67 -10.36
N GLU A 74 -3.19 -8.58 -10.25
CA GLU A 74 -1.79 -8.24 -9.93
C GLU A 74 -1.11 -7.44 -11.05
N ILE A 75 -1.39 -7.75 -12.31
CA ILE A 75 -0.86 -6.99 -13.46
C ILE A 75 -1.40 -5.54 -13.45
N ILE A 76 -2.69 -5.36 -13.20
CA ILE A 76 -3.33 -4.05 -13.25
C ILE A 76 -2.93 -3.15 -12.07
N ARG A 77 -2.62 -3.74 -10.91
CA ARG A 77 -2.26 -3.03 -9.66
C ARG A 77 -1.18 -1.98 -9.88
N ASN A 78 -0.17 -2.33 -10.68
CA ASN A 78 0.95 -1.46 -11.01
C ASN A 78 0.83 -0.74 -12.38
N ARG A 79 -0.13 -1.12 -13.23
CA ARG A 79 -0.20 -0.66 -14.63
C ARG A 79 -1.37 0.26 -14.97
N LEU A 80 -2.45 0.32 -14.19
CA LEU A 80 -3.58 1.21 -14.53
C LEU A 80 -3.33 2.67 -14.18
N THR A 81 -3.64 3.55 -15.12
CA THR A 81 -3.65 5.01 -14.91
C THR A 81 -4.91 5.43 -14.15
N SER A 82 -4.92 6.62 -13.55
CA SER A 82 -6.09 7.13 -12.83
C SER A 82 -7.36 7.14 -13.70
N VAL A 83 -7.24 7.40 -15.01
CA VAL A 83 -8.39 7.40 -15.95
C VAL A 83 -8.97 6.00 -16.12
N GLN A 84 -8.13 4.99 -16.40
CA GLN A 84 -8.58 3.60 -16.53
C GLN A 84 -9.18 3.08 -15.22
N ARG A 85 -8.62 3.51 -14.10
CA ARG A 85 -9.14 3.19 -12.78
C ARG A 85 -10.56 3.77 -12.53
N ILE A 86 -10.88 4.95 -13.09
CA ILE A 86 -12.23 5.53 -13.04
C ILE A 86 -13.22 4.70 -13.86
N GLU A 87 -12.84 4.25 -15.05
CA GLU A 87 -13.71 3.43 -15.90
C GLU A 87 -14.09 2.11 -15.22
N VAL A 88 -13.10 1.42 -14.65
CA VAL A 88 -13.31 0.22 -13.84
C VAL A 88 -14.26 0.49 -12.67
N ALA A 89 -14.03 1.58 -11.93
CA ALA A 89 -14.86 1.91 -10.77
C ALA A 89 -16.31 2.19 -11.17
N LYS A 90 -16.55 2.89 -12.28
CA LYS A 90 -17.89 3.15 -12.81
C LYS A 90 -18.60 1.84 -13.16
N ASP A 91 -17.93 0.92 -13.85
CA ASP A 91 -18.50 -0.37 -14.22
C ASP A 91 -18.86 -1.23 -12.99
N GLN A 92 -18.05 -1.19 -11.93
CA GLN A 92 -18.33 -1.92 -10.69
C GLN A 92 -19.40 -1.28 -9.81
N MET A 93 -19.46 0.05 -9.79
CA MET A 93 -20.31 0.79 -8.87
C MET A 93 -21.66 1.18 -9.46
N ASN A 94 -21.89 0.93 -10.76
CA ASN A 94 -23.17 1.19 -11.43
C ASN A 94 -24.34 0.54 -10.68
N GLY A 95 -25.19 1.37 -10.07
CA GLY A 95 -26.39 0.94 -9.31
C GLY A 95 -26.15 0.58 -7.84
N SER A 96 -24.93 0.73 -7.32
CA SER A 96 -24.57 0.42 -5.92
C SER A 96 -24.48 1.67 -5.03
N ASN A 97 -24.72 1.52 -3.72
CA ASN A 97 -24.44 2.58 -2.74
C ASN A 97 -22.92 2.70 -2.53
N VAL A 98 -22.30 3.66 -3.22
CA VAL A 98 -20.85 3.90 -3.23
C VAL A 98 -20.28 4.04 -1.82
N LEU A 99 -20.97 4.76 -0.91
CA LEU A 99 -20.52 4.94 0.47
C LEU A 99 -20.36 3.59 1.17
N LYS A 100 -21.41 2.76 1.11
CA LYS A 100 -21.38 1.44 1.75
C LYS A 100 -20.32 0.53 1.12
N ALA A 101 -20.16 0.58 -0.20
CA ALA A 101 -19.17 -0.22 -0.91
C ALA A 101 -17.74 0.15 -0.50
N VAL A 102 -17.42 1.45 -0.42
CA VAL A 102 -16.09 1.94 -0.01
C VAL A 102 -15.78 1.51 1.42
N LEU A 103 -16.68 1.79 2.36
CA LEU A 103 -16.45 1.46 3.78
C LEU A 103 -16.34 -0.06 4.00
N THR A 104 -17.15 -0.86 3.32
CA THR A 104 -17.06 -2.33 3.41
C THR A 104 -15.73 -2.83 2.88
N ALA A 105 -15.28 -2.30 1.72
CA ALA A 105 -13.99 -2.66 1.16
C ALA A 105 -12.82 -2.26 2.06
N ASP A 106 -12.93 -1.15 2.79
CA ASP A 106 -11.91 -0.73 3.76
C ASP A 106 -11.87 -1.63 5.00
N MET A 107 -13.03 -2.05 5.51
CA MET A 107 -13.12 -3.05 6.58
C MET A 107 -12.45 -4.37 6.18
N GLU A 108 -12.66 -4.84 4.96
CA GLU A 108 -12.00 -6.05 4.46
C GLU A 108 -10.47 -5.92 4.39
N LYS A 109 -9.95 -4.73 4.04
CA LYS A 109 -8.49 -4.49 4.00
C LYS A 109 -7.89 -4.46 5.39
N LEU A 110 -8.59 -3.86 6.35
CA LEU A 110 -8.19 -3.89 7.75
C LEU A 110 -8.13 -5.32 8.25
N GLN A 111 -9.18 -6.11 8.02
CA GLN A 111 -9.22 -7.52 8.43
C GLN A 111 -8.06 -8.31 7.83
N LYS A 112 -7.85 -8.23 6.51
CA LYS A 112 -6.71 -8.91 5.86
C LYS A 112 -5.36 -8.45 6.40
N THR A 113 -5.22 -7.17 6.72
CA THR A 113 -3.97 -6.64 7.31
C THR A 113 -3.75 -7.23 8.70
N VAL A 114 -4.80 -7.38 9.51
CA VAL A 114 -4.73 -8.06 10.82
C VAL A 114 -4.33 -9.52 10.65
N ASP A 115 -4.89 -10.21 9.64
CA ASP A 115 -4.59 -11.63 9.39
C ASP A 115 -3.15 -11.83 8.88
N ASP A 116 -2.62 -10.89 8.09
CA ASP A 116 -1.32 -11.00 7.42
C ASP A 116 -0.14 -10.40 8.21
N ILE A 117 -0.39 -9.53 9.20
CA ILE A 117 0.69 -8.81 9.91
C ILE A 117 1.55 -9.77 10.72
N ASN A 118 2.87 -9.62 10.63
CA ASN A 118 3.82 -10.38 11.46
C ASN A 118 4.11 -9.59 12.76
N PRO A 119 3.70 -10.07 13.95
CA PRO A 119 3.95 -9.38 15.21
C PRO A 119 5.45 -9.20 15.51
N ILE A 120 6.30 -10.15 15.09
CA ILE A 120 7.75 -10.07 15.32
C ILE A 120 8.36 -8.91 14.52
N SER A 121 7.97 -8.76 13.26
CA SER A 121 8.42 -7.64 12.43
C SER A 121 7.90 -6.31 12.97
N PHE A 122 6.65 -6.29 13.46
CA PHE A 122 6.06 -5.11 14.08
C PHE A 122 6.83 -4.67 15.33
N ASP A 123 7.09 -5.59 16.25
CA ASP A 123 7.85 -5.30 17.46
C ASP A 123 9.30 -4.88 17.16
N ALA A 124 9.94 -5.51 16.17
CA ALA A 124 11.26 -5.10 15.71
C ALA A 124 11.26 -3.67 15.15
N ALA A 125 10.22 -3.27 14.42
CA ALA A 125 10.08 -1.90 13.92
C ALA A 125 9.92 -0.90 15.07
N VAL A 126 9.07 -1.20 16.05
CA VAL A 126 8.89 -0.37 17.26
C VAL A 126 10.21 -0.19 17.99
N ASP A 127 10.94 -1.29 18.23
CA ASP A 127 12.23 -1.25 18.94
C ASP A 127 13.30 -0.48 18.18
N ALA A 128 13.39 -0.64 16.86
CA ALA A 128 14.31 0.10 16.01
C ALA A 128 14.03 1.61 16.10
N ILE A 129 12.75 2.02 16.01
CA ILE A 129 12.35 3.42 16.09
C ILE A 129 12.67 4.00 17.48
N ILE A 130 12.44 3.24 18.56
CA ILE A 130 12.72 3.69 19.94
C ILE A 130 14.23 3.88 20.19
N LYS A 131 15.08 3.07 19.56
CA LYS A 131 16.54 3.11 19.74
C LYS A 131 17.24 4.08 18.78
N ALA A 132 16.54 4.60 17.78
CA ALA A 132 17.12 5.45 16.74
C ALA A 132 17.62 6.80 17.28
N LYS A 133 18.78 7.24 16.80
CA LYS A 133 19.29 8.61 17.05
C LYS A 133 18.49 9.65 16.27
N HIS A 134 18.28 9.41 14.98
CA HIS A 134 17.41 10.18 14.11
C HIS A 134 16.41 9.26 13.40
N VAL A 135 15.17 9.73 13.21
CA VAL A 135 14.13 9.02 12.47
C VAL A 135 13.76 9.81 11.23
N TYR A 136 14.09 9.29 10.06
CA TYR A 136 13.74 9.89 8.78
C TYR A 136 12.50 9.20 8.21
N ILE A 137 11.49 9.98 7.81
CA ILE A 137 10.21 9.46 7.32
C ILE A 137 9.96 9.97 5.92
N VAL A 138 9.68 9.09 4.98
CA VAL A 138 9.34 9.46 3.60
C VAL A 138 8.12 8.72 3.10
N GLY A 139 7.17 9.48 2.59
CA GLY A 139 6.03 9.03 1.80
C GLY A 139 5.78 10.11 0.75
N MET A 140 5.74 9.72 -0.52
CA MET A 140 5.55 10.69 -1.62
C MET A 140 4.19 10.50 -2.27
N ARG A 141 3.70 11.54 -2.95
CA ARG A 141 2.36 11.55 -3.58
C ARG A 141 1.25 11.21 -2.57
N SER A 142 0.40 10.22 -2.81
CA SER A 142 -0.68 9.83 -1.90
C SER A 142 -0.17 9.37 -0.53
N SER A 143 1.02 8.76 -0.47
CA SER A 143 1.63 8.35 0.80
C SER A 143 2.18 9.52 1.62
N ALA A 144 2.22 10.74 1.07
CA ALA A 144 2.62 11.93 1.84
C ALA A 144 1.69 12.20 3.03
N ALA A 145 0.39 11.91 2.88
CA ALA A 145 -0.56 12.04 3.99
C ALA A 145 -0.21 11.10 5.16
N LEU A 146 0.21 9.86 4.86
CA LEU A 146 0.63 8.89 5.86
C LEU A 146 1.94 9.30 6.55
N SER A 147 2.94 9.76 5.79
CA SER A 147 4.21 10.20 6.36
C SER A 147 4.05 11.47 7.21
N SER A 148 3.22 12.42 6.78
CA SER A 148 2.92 13.62 7.56
C SER A 148 2.22 13.29 8.87
N PHE A 149 1.25 12.38 8.84
CA PHE A 149 0.55 11.93 10.04
C PHE A 149 1.50 11.24 11.02
N MET A 150 2.34 10.30 10.53
CA MET A 150 3.34 9.62 11.36
C MET A 150 4.38 10.59 11.92
N GLY A 151 4.87 11.50 11.08
CA GLY A 151 5.87 12.50 11.47
C GLY A 151 5.35 13.46 12.53
N TYR A 152 4.11 13.92 12.41
CA TYR A 152 3.47 14.77 13.42
C TYR A 152 3.51 14.13 14.81
N TYR A 153 2.99 12.90 14.95
CA TYR A 153 2.94 12.24 16.25
C TYR A 153 4.32 11.82 16.74
N LEU A 154 5.18 11.24 15.89
CA LEU A 154 6.52 10.85 16.33
C LEU A 154 7.34 12.04 16.82
N ASN A 155 7.16 13.23 16.24
CA ASN A 155 7.83 14.45 16.70
C ASN A 155 7.34 14.92 18.08
N LEU A 156 6.17 14.47 18.55
CA LEU A 156 5.72 14.68 19.93
C LEU A 156 6.32 13.65 20.90
N LEU A 157 6.61 12.44 20.41
CA LEU A 157 7.11 11.33 21.24
C LEU A 157 8.65 11.26 21.29
N ARG A 158 9.33 11.86 20.31
CA ARG A 158 10.79 11.74 20.14
C ARG A 158 11.38 13.03 19.59
N ASP A 159 12.59 13.33 20.03
CA ASP A 159 13.44 14.29 19.36
C ASP A 159 13.92 13.76 18.01
N ASN A 160 14.42 14.67 17.16
CA ASN A 160 15.19 14.31 15.96
C ASN A 160 14.41 13.51 14.89
N VAL A 161 13.12 13.79 14.75
CA VAL A 161 12.27 13.27 13.68
C VAL A 161 12.33 14.20 12.46
N HIS A 162 12.67 13.64 11.31
CA HIS A 162 12.83 14.36 10.05
C HIS A 162 11.81 13.86 9.03
N LEU A 163 10.81 14.67 8.72
CA LEU A 163 9.88 14.40 7.63
C LEU A 163 10.49 14.87 6.31
N LEU A 164 10.68 13.95 5.38
CA LEU A 164 11.11 14.29 4.03
C LEU A 164 9.94 14.80 3.19
N HIS A 165 10.15 15.91 2.51
CA HIS A 165 9.17 16.48 1.61
C HIS A 165 9.40 16.03 0.17
N ASP A 166 8.31 15.83 -0.59
CA ASP A 166 8.35 15.48 -2.02
C ASP A 166 8.72 16.71 -2.86
N THR A 167 9.98 17.10 -2.78
CA THR A 167 10.56 18.19 -3.57
C THR A 167 11.41 17.62 -4.72
N ALA A 168 12.29 18.41 -5.34
CA ALA A 168 13.15 17.91 -6.41
C ALA A 168 14.03 16.74 -5.92
N VAL A 169 14.46 15.85 -6.83
CA VAL A 169 15.21 14.63 -6.45
C VAL A 169 16.53 14.95 -5.75
N SER A 170 17.23 16.01 -6.17
CA SER A 170 18.46 16.48 -5.50
C SER A 170 18.21 16.87 -4.05
N GLU A 171 17.12 17.61 -3.81
CA GLU A 171 16.76 18.11 -2.48
C GLU A 171 16.37 16.99 -1.51
N VAL A 172 15.82 15.87 -2.00
CA VAL A 172 15.56 14.70 -1.15
C VAL A 172 16.86 14.11 -0.61
N TYR A 173 17.93 14.05 -1.42
CA TYR A 173 19.23 13.57 -0.95
C TYR A 173 19.91 14.55 0.01
N GLU A 174 19.75 15.85 -0.22
CA GLU A 174 20.25 16.89 0.69
C GLU A 174 19.61 16.79 2.08
N GLN A 175 18.32 16.45 2.16
CA GLN A 175 17.61 16.22 3.42
C GLN A 175 18.13 15.01 4.22
N VAL A 176 18.79 14.05 3.56
CA VAL A 176 19.29 12.81 4.20
C VAL A 176 20.81 12.70 4.18
N ILE A 177 21.53 13.75 3.78
CA ILE A 177 22.99 13.68 3.58
C ILE A 177 23.79 13.31 4.84
N ARG A 178 23.21 13.51 6.03
CA ARG A 178 23.82 13.22 7.33
C ARG A 178 23.43 11.86 7.92
N ILE A 179 22.55 11.12 7.26
CA ILE A 179 22.06 9.84 7.77
C ILE A 179 23.21 8.82 7.89
N ASN A 180 23.26 8.07 8.99
CA ASN A 180 24.34 7.13 9.28
C ASN A 180 23.91 5.97 10.19
N ASP A 181 24.88 5.18 10.66
CA ASP A 181 24.67 4.06 11.58
C ASP A 181 24.01 4.49 12.90
N GLY A 182 22.91 3.80 13.22
CA GLY A 182 22.07 4.09 14.39
C GLY A 182 20.88 5.01 14.09
N ASP A 183 20.73 5.47 12.85
CA ASP A 183 19.51 6.12 12.37
C ASP A 183 18.53 5.11 11.80
N VAL A 184 17.25 5.50 11.75
CA VAL A 184 16.17 4.75 11.12
C VAL A 184 15.59 5.53 9.95
N PHE A 185 15.39 4.85 8.83
CA PHE A 185 14.73 5.38 7.65
C PHE A 185 13.44 4.62 7.35
N ILE A 186 12.30 5.30 7.48
CA ILE A 186 10.96 4.75 7.28
C ILE A 186 10.43 5.19 5.92
N ALA A 187 10.23 4.23 5.02
CA ALA A 187 9.72 4.48 3.67
C ALA A 187 8.33 3.90 3.48
N MET A 188 7.40 4.72 3.00
CA MET A 188 6.03 4.33 2.69
C MET A 188 5.80 4.42 1.19
N SER A 189 5.48 3.29 0.56
CA SER A 189 5.10 3.29 -0.85
C SER A 189 4.15 2.16 -1.18
N TYR A 190 3.13 2.51 -1.95
CA TYR A 190 2.07 1.63 -2.42
C TYR A 190 1.95 1.76 -3.94
N PRO A 191 1.37 0.77 -4.64
CA PRO A 191 1.15 0.81 -6.08
C PRO A 191 0.39 2.07 -6.51
N ARG A 192 0.89 2.86 -7.45
CA ARG A 192 2.16 2.70 -8.18
C ARG A 192 3.35 3.23 -7.37
N TYR A 193 4.30 2.35 -7.04
CA TYR A 193 5.43 2.67 -6.17
C TYR A 193 6.25 3.86 -6.68
N SER A 194 6.53 4.81 -5.79
CA SER A 194 7.33 6.00 -6.10
C SER A 194 8.81 5.61 -6.26
N SER A 195 9.36 5.76 -7.46
CA SER A 195 10.78 5.52 -7.71
C SER A 195 11.69 6.42 -6.87
N ARG A 196 11.21 7.61 -6.50
CA ARG A 196 11.92 8.54 -5.62
C ARG A 196 12.00 8.01 -4.19
N THR A 197 10.89 7.52 -3.63
CA THR A 197 10.88 6.86 -2.31
C THR A 197 11.82 5.66 -2.27
N VAL A 198 11.79 4.82 -3.31
CA VAL A 198 12.66 3.65 -3.45
C VAL A 198 14.15 4.06 -3.50
N LYS A 199 14.49 5.11 -4.25
CA LYS A 199 15.86 5.62 -4.35
C LYS A 199 16.35 6.24 -3.04
N ALA A 200 15.51 7.00 -2.35
CA ALA A 200 15.84 7.60 -1.05
C ALA A 200 16.12 6.52 0.01
N MET A 201 15.28 5.48 0.07
CA MET A 201 15.50 4.35 0.98
C MET A 201 16.79 3.60 0.65
N ARG A 202 17.12 3.42 -0.64
CA ARG A 202 18.37 2.79 -1.05
C ARG A 202 19.59 3.62 -0.64
N PHE A 203 19.52 4.94 -0.76
CA PHE A 203 20.56 5.83 -0.28
C PHE A 203 20.77 5.68 1.23
N ALA A 204 19.70 5.75 2.02
CA ALA A 204 19.73 5.55 3.47
C ALA A 204 20.33 4.19 3.86
N LYS A 205 19.93 3.12 3.17
CA LYS A 205 20.47 1.78 3.39
C LYS A 205 21.98 1.72 3.15
N ASN A 206 22.44 2.31 2.05
CA ASN A 206 23.86 2.34 1.69
C ASN A 206 24.69 3.19 2.67
N ALA A 207 24.07 4.13 3.39
CA ALA A 207 24.70 4.95 4.42
C ALA A 207 24.71 4.29 5.81
N GLY A 208 24.20 3.07 5.96
CA GLY A 208 24.23 2.31 7.23
C GLY A 208 22.96 2.41 8.09
N ALA A 209 21.97 3.21 7.67
CA ALA A 209 20.72 3.33 8.42
C ALA A 209 19.92 2.01 8.42
N THR A 210 19.22 1.75 9.52
CA THR A 210 18.22 0.69 9.57
C THR A 210 17.00 1.11 8.76
N THR A 211 16.58 0.28 7.80
CA THR A 211 15.52 0.65 6.88
C THR A 211 14.21 -0.11 7.16
N ILE A 212 13.12 0.63 7.32
CA ILE A 212 11.78 0.11 7.59
C ILE A 212 10.87 0.47 6.42
N SER A 213 10.16 -0.49 5.84
CA SER A 213 9.14 -0.23 4.81
C SER A 213 7.73 -0.52 5.29
N LEU A 214 6.80 0.40 5.01
CA LEU A 214 5.37 0.15 5.05
C LEU A 214 4.85 0.08 3.60
N THR A 215 4.34 -1.08 3.21
CA THR A 215 3.94 -1.37 1.83
C THR A 215 2.84 -2.43 1.79
N ASP A 216 2.39 -2.86 0.61
CA ASP A 216 1.21 -3.71 0.44
C ASP A 216 1.48 -5.20 0.21
N GLY A 217 2.70 -5.57 -0.12
CA GLY A 217 3.09 -6.97 -0.29
C GLY A 217 4.52 -7.17 -0.76
N GLU A 218 4.92 -8.44 -0.87
CA GLU A 218 6.29 -8.88 -1.19
C GLU A 218 6.80 -8.40 -2.55
N SER A 219 5.89 -8.10 -3.49
CA SER A 219 6.24 -7.59 -4.82
C SER A 219 6.73 -6.14 -4.81
N SER A 220 6.59 -5.44 -3.69
CA SER A 220 7.04 -4.06 -3.55
C SER A 220 8.57 -3.95 -3.70
N PRO A 221 9.07 -2.96 -4.45
CA PRO A 221 10.50 -2.73 -4.61
C PRO A 221 11.20 -2.34 -3.31
N LEU A 222 10.45 -1.89 -2.29
CA LEU A 222 11.01 -1.55 -0.98
C LEU A 222 11.47 -2.79 -0.22
N VAL A 223 10.77 -3.92 -0.36
CA VAL A 223 11.01 -5.16 0.40
C VAL A 223 12.47 -5.64 0.26
N LYS A 224 13.05 -5.49 -0.93
CA LYS A 224 14.45 -5.91 -1.21
C LYS A 224 15.51 -4.99 -0.59
N ILE A 225 15.11 -3.83 -0.06
CA ILE A 225 15.99 -2.79 0.49
C ILE A 225 15.83 -2.72 2.02
N SER A 226 14.66 -3.11 2.51
CA SER A 226 14.28 -3.07 3.92
C SER A 226 15.02 -4.08 4.78
N ASP A 227 15.41 -3.66 5.98
CA ASP A 227 15.72 -4.56 7.09
C ASP A 227 14.44 -5.10 7.73
N ILE A 228 13.41 -4.25 7.83
CA ILE A 228 12.13 -4.58 8.43
C ILE A 228 11.00 -4.17 7.48
N THR A 229 10.09 -5.08 7.19
CA THR A 229 8.94 -4.82 6.34
C THR A 229 7.65 -5.08 7.08
N LEU A 230 6.75 -4.09 7.03
CA LEU A 230 5.38 -4.20 7.52
C LEU A 230 4.41 -4.10 6.34
N TYR A 231 3.50 -5.05 6.26
CA TYR A 231 2.50 -5.12 5.19
C TYR A 231 1.16 -4.57 5.66
N ALA A 232 0.58 -3.67 4.87
CA ALA A 232 -0.78 -3.18 5.04
C ALA A 232 -1.51 -3.15 3.69
N ARG A 233 -2.69 -3.76 3.61
CA ARG A 233 -3.45 -3.85 2.36
C ARG A 233 -3.96 -2.46 1.95
N SER A 234 -3.54 -2.00 0.77
CA SER A 234 -3.91 -0.69 0.21
C SER A 234 -4.59 -0.83 -1.16
N ASP A 235 -5.12 -2.02 -1.46
CA ASP A 235 -5.72 -2.32 -2.75
C ASP A 235 -6.80 -1.31 -3.16
N MET A 236 -6.90 -1.11 -4.47
CA MET A 236 -7.77 -0.12 -5.09
C MET A 236 -9.26 -0.38 -4.75
N VAL A 237 -9.96 0.63 -4.21
CA VAL A 237 -11.43 0.59 -3.99
C VAL A 237 -12.17 1.14 -5.21
N SER A 238 -11.63 2.22 -5.78
CA SER A 238 -12.13 2.93 -6.95
C SER A 238 -10.91 3.54 -7.64
N PHE A 239 -10.92 4.77 -8.16
CA PHE A 239 -9.70 5.35 -8.70
C PHE A 239 -8.59 5.67 -7.69
N LEU A 240 -8.89 5.56 -6.40
CA LEU A 240 -7.97 5.79 -5.29
C LEU A 240 -7.63 4.49 -4.57
N ASP A 241 -6.38 4.40 -4.14
CA ASP A 241 -5.92 3.38 -3.21
C ASP A 241 -6.45 3.70 -1.80
N SER A 242 -6.79 2.67 -1.03
CA SER A 242 -7.24 2.88 0.35
C SER A 242 -6.05 3.10 1.27
N LEU A 243 -6.08 4.18 2.04
CA LEU A 243 -5.07 4.50 3.05
C LEU A 243 -5.47 4.06 4.46
N VAL A 244 -6.64 3.44 4.63
CA VAL A 244 -7.21 3.11 5.95
C VAL A 244 -6.33 2.11 6.71
N ALA A 245 -6.03 0.95 6.12
CA ALA A 245 -5.19 -0.04 6.80
C ALA A 245 -3.73 0.43 7.02
N PRO A 246 -3.07 1.10 6.05
CA PRO A 246 -1.80 1.77 6.28
C PRO A 246 -1.82 2.75 7.46
N LEU A 247 -2.85 3.60 7.56
CA LEU A 247 -2.99 4.57 8.63
C LEU A 247 -3.23 3.89 9.98
N SER A 248 -4.06 2.84 10.03
CA SER A 248 -4.27 2.06 11.27
C SER A 248 -2.99 1.36 11.75
N LEU A 249 -2.15 0.87 10.84
CA LEU A 249 -0.84 0.31 11.20
C LEU A 249 0.10 1.39 11.77
N ILE A 250 0.09 2.60 11.19
CA ILE A 250 0.83 3.75 11.72
C ILE A 250 0.33 4.13 13.12
N ASN A 251 -0.99 4.14 13.34
CA ASN A 251 -1.58 4.37 14.67
C ASN A 251 -1.06 3.34 15.67
N ALA A 252 -1.04 2.05 15.30
CA ALA A 252 -0.54 1.00 16.18
C ALA A 252 0.95 1.21 16.52
N LEU A 253 1.78 1.61 15.55
CA LEU A 253 3.19 1.95 15.79
C LEU A 253 3.32 3.11 16.78
N ILE A 254 2.58 4.20 16.57
CA ILE A 254 2.61 5.39 17.44
C ILE A 254 2.21 5.02 18.86
N VAL A 255 1.10 4.29 19.02
CA VAL A 255 0.61 3.84 20.33
C VAL A 255 1.64 2.95 21.02
N SER A 256 2.21 1.98 20.29
CA SER A 256 3.20 1.06 20.86
C SER A 256 4.49 1.77 21.26
N ILE A 257 4.94 2.74 20.48
CA ILE A 257 6.10 3.59 20.82
C ILE A 257 5.78 4.44 22.05
N GLY A 258 4.58 5.03 22.11
CA GLY A 258 4.13 5.82 23.26
C GLY A 258 4.08 5.01 24.55
N LEU A 259 3.53 3.78 24.50
CA LEU A 259 3.46 2.88 25.67
C LEU A 259 4.82 2.38 26.15
N ARG A 260 5.82 2.29 25.26
CA ARG A 260 7.19 1.86 25.59
C ARG A 260 8.14 3.01 25.90
N SER A 261 7.72 4.25 25.67
CA SER A 261 8.50 5.45 26.01
C SER A 261 8.08 5.92 27.40
N ASN A 262 9.01 5.91 28.36
CA ASN A 262 8.80 6.25 29.78
C ASN A 262 8.18 7.66 30.03
N ASP A 263 8.00 7.99 31.31
CA ASP A 263 7.44 9.23 31.91
C ASP A 263 7.72 10.57 31.20
N ALA A 264 8.83 10.70 30.47
CA ALA A 264 9.14 11.89 29.67
C ALA A 264 8.03 12.25 28.66
N LEU A 265 7.29 11.25 28.17
CA LEU A 265 6.15 11.46 27.26
C LEU A 265 4.98 12.13 27.98
N SER A 266 4.69 11.73 29.21
CA SER A 266 3.66 12.36 30.05
C SER A 266 3.96 13.83 30.28
N ASP A 267 5.23 14.18 30.50
CA ASP A 267 5.63 15.56 30.76
C ASP A 267 5.61 16.43 29.48
N THR A 268 5.98 15.86 28.32
CA THR A 268 5.84 16.56 27.03
C THR A 268 4.37 16.85 26.70
N PHE A 269 3.46 15.88 26.90
CA PHE A 269 2.03 16.12 26.70
C PHE A 269 1.45 17.11 27.71
N LYS A 270 1.81 17.03 29.01
CA LYS A 270 1.41 18.05 30.00
C LYS A 270 1.87 19.46 29.61
N ARG A 271 3.09 19.59 29.10
CA ARG A 271 3.62 20.86 28.62
C ARG A 271 2.85 21.36 27.39
N LEU A 272 2.52 20.47 26.45
CA LEU A 272 1.70 20.82 25.29
C LEU A 272 0.29 21.25 25.68
N GLU A 273 -0.38 20.53 26.58
CA GLU A 273 -1.69 20.91 27.10
C GLU A 273 -1.65 22.30 27.76
N THR A 274 -0.57 22.61 28.50
CA THR A 274 -0.37 23.95 29.07
C THR A 274 -0.24 25.01 27.97
N ILE A 275 0.60 24.77 26.97
CA ILE A 275 0.78 25.70 25.83
C ILE A 275 -0.53 25.86 25.05
N TRP A 276 -1.25 24.77 24.80
CA TRP A 276 -2.53 24.79 24.08
C TRP A 276 -3.61 25.56 24.84
N ALA A 277 -3.67 25.41 26.16
CA ALA A 277 -4.55 26.18 27.02
C ALA A 277 -4.18 27.68 27.03
N GLU A 278 -2.89 28.00 27.14
CA GLU A 278 -2.41 29.39 27.12
C GLU A 278 -2.65 30.10 25.78
N ASN A 279 -2.70 29.35 24.67
CA ASN A 279 -2.83 29.90 23.31
C ASN A 279 -4.20 29.62 22.67
N GLU A 280 -5.19 29.16 23.44
CA GLU A 280 -6.57 28.88 22.98
C GLU A 280 -6.62 28.02 21.70
N VAL A 281 -5.74 27.00 21.62
CA VAL A 281 -5.62 26.15 20.41
C VAL A 281 -6.88 25.31 20.17
N TYR A 282 -7.59 24.95 21.24
CA TYR A 282 -8.86 24.24 21.19
C TYR A 282 -10.00 25.13 21.67
N GLU A 283 -11.11 25.10 20.94
CA GLU A 283 -12.36 25.72 21.35
C GLU A 283 -12.89 25.04 22.62
N ASN A 284 -13.17 25.86 23.64
CA ASN A 284 -13.69 25.37 24.90
C ASN A 284 -15.18 25.03 24.71
N THR A 285 -15.47 23.76 24.40
CA THR A 285 -16.84 23.25 24.20
C THR A 285 -17.55 22.98 25.54
N ALA A 286 -17.44 23.92 26.48
CA ALA A 286 -18.31 23.97 27.65
C ALA A 286 -19.57 24.77 27.28
N GLY A 287 -20.55 24.08 26.71
CA GLY A 287 -21.91 24.55 26.45
C GLY A 287 -22.93 23.52 26.93
#